data_AF-A0A496MXH2-F1
#
_entry.id   AF-A0A496MXH2-F1
#
_cell.length_a   1.000
_cell.length_b   1.000
_cell.length_c   1.000
_cell.angle_alpha   90.00
_cell.angle_beta   90.00
_cell.angle_gamma   90.00
#
_symmetry.space_group_name_H-M   'P 1'
#
loop_
_entity.id
_entity.type
_entity.pdbx_description
1 polymer ?
#
loop_
_entity_poly.entity_id
_entity_poly.type
_entity_poly.pdbx_seq_one_letter_code
_entity_poly.pdbx_strand_id
1 'polypeptide(L)'
;MGISKKPLIIGVVAATIIIAVIAVYVVTRGDAPSENTAAENTSSSAATDEDSFVEQKQKNHEYHEHIEKLKKDPNYNFPGALIGNTQRTWPDKSGRIDDSGHKTPGQYSPDMFQQRPVWTPINHDGDLPKKSGLKDGFEGCKTPDKITLEGKTQQQYVNARYLVVNEQAGPTKMERGVPRGYAHSPQGAILATINMTYYGRPQEDEIGVELTKTLWKSSAKAQEDLFEDEAFMANYRPKILPSPNGFKVVQCSENIIVVETICYAQDMQLITRIPMVWKDGDWQANLSGAADNQAYQESKYSGLKKEDFAEISYS
;
A
#
# COMPACT_ATOMS: atom_id res chain seq x y z
N MET A 1 -12.34 -66.82 -1.18
CA MET A 1 -11.47 -66.39 -2.29
C MET A 1 -11.35 -64.87 -2.16
N GLY A 2 -10.30 -64.31 -1.55
CA GLY A 2 -8.94 -64.27 -2.09
C GLY A 2 -8.98 -63.47 -3.38
N ILE A 3 -8.58 -62.19 -3.42
CA ILE A 3 -7.18 -61.78 -3.55
C ILE A 3 -6.98 -60.33 -3.08
N SER A 4 -5.92 -60.16 -2.29
CA SER A 4 -5.25 -58.92 -1.89
C SER A 4 -4.48 -58.28 -3.06
N LYS A 5 -4.37 -56.95 -3.09
CA LYS A 5 -3.15 -56.24 -3.54
C LYS A 5 -3.09 -54.82 -2.94
N LYS A 6 -1.93 -54.52 -2.34
CA LYS A 6 -1.56 -53.29 -1.62
C LYS A 6 -1.38 -52.07 -2.54
N PRO A 7 -1.40 -50.83 -1.99
CA PRO A 7 -1.17 -49.59 -2.74
C PRO A 7 0.32 -49.36 -3.05
N LEU A 8 0.60 -48.79 -4.23
CA LEU A 8 1.92 -48.34 -4.63
C LEU A 8 2.12 -46.88 -4.19
N ILE A 9 3.14 -46.67 -3.36
CA ILE A 9 3.69 -45.36 -2.97
C ILE A 9 4.48 -44.84 -4.18
N ILE A 10 4.15 -43.64 -4.68
CA ILE A 10 5.06 -42.85 -5.51
C ILE A 10 5.28 -41.52 -4.83
N GLY A 11 6.54 -41.30 -4.46
CA GLY A 11 7.02 -40.19 -3.68
C GLY A 11 7.06 -38.86 -4.44
N VAL A 12 7.04 -37.84 -3.62
CA VAL A 12 7.25 -36.41 -3.87
C VAL A 12 8.61 -36.14 -4.51
N VAL A 13 8.64 -35.32 -5.57
CA VAL A 13 9.76 -34.39 -5.80
C VAL A 13 9.17 -33.05 -6.24
N ALA A 14 9.15 -32.11 -5.29
CA ALA A 14 8.92 -30.70 -5.55
C ALA A 14 10.19 -30.11 -6.17
N ALA A 15 10.08 -29.50 -7.35
CA ALA A 15 11.16 -28.75 -7.96
C ALA A 15 11.12 -27.30 -7.45
N THR A 16 12.01 -27.01 -6.50
CA THR A 16 12.26 -25.67 -5.96
C THR A 16 13.17 -24.93 -6.95
N ILE A 17 12.67 -23.86 -7.58
CA ILE A 17 13.51 -22.91 -8.32
C ILE A 17 14.01 -21.87 -7.32
N ILE A 18 15.30 -21.96 -6.96
CA ILE A 18 16.00 -20.95 -6.19
C ILE A 18 16.71 -20.02 -7.19
N ILE A 19 16.31 -18.76 -7.22
CA ILE A 19 17.06 -17.67 -7.85
C ILE A 19 17.96 -17.08 -6.78
N ALA A 20 19.28 -17.16 -6.97
CA ALA A 20 20.26 -16.38 -6.24
C ALA A 20 21.51 -16.18 -7.10
N VAL A 21 21.69 -14.98 -7.64
CA VAL A 21 23.02 -14.47 -8.03
C VAL A 21 23.11 -13.06 -7.48
N ILE A 22 23.60 -12.95 -6.24
CA ILE A 22 24.16 -11.72 -5.70
C ILE A 22 25.67 -11.91 -5.76
N ALA A 23 26.33 -11.23 -6.68
CA ALA A 23 27.78 -11.15 -6.70
C ALA A 23 28.23 -10.16 -5.61
N VAL A 24 28.69 -10.71 -4.48
CA VAL A 24 29.37 -9.97 -3.42
C VAL A 24 30.83 -9.81 -3.83
N TYR A 25 31.26 -8.58 -4.11
CA TYR A 25 32.67 -8.25 -4.32
C TYR A 25 33.29 -7.87 -2.97
N VAL A 26 33.97 -8.83 -2.32
CA VAL A 26 34.79 -8.57 -1.12
C VAL A 26 36.26 -8.63 -1.52
N VAL A 27 36.90 -7.47 -1.37
CA VAL A 27 38.35 -7.24 -1.48
C VAL A 27 39.09 -8.13 -0.49
N THR A 28 40.02 -8.95 -0.96
CA THR A 28 41.11 -9.48 -0.12
C THR A 28 42.44 -9.17 -0.79
N ARG A 29 43.28 -8.41 -0.07
CA ARG A 29 44.70 -8.16 -0.34
C ARG A 29 45.50 -9.32 0.25
N GLY A 30 46.55 -9.78 -0.44
CA GLY A 30 47.69 -10.45 0.20
C GLY A 30 48.40 -11.51 -0.65
N ASP A 31 49.60 -11.14 -1.10
CA ASP A 31 50.79 -11.97 -1.39
C ASP A 31 50.91 -12.78 -2.71
N ALA A 32 51.89 -12.33 -3.51
CA ALA A 32 52.42 -12.96 -4.73
C ALA A 32 53.46 -14.07 -4.41
N PRO A 33 53.92 -14.83 -5.42
CA PRO A 33 55.14 -14.38 -6.11
C PRO A 33 55.14 -14.52 -7.64
N SER A 34 55.74 -13.49 -8.25
CA SER A 34 56.49 -13.38 -9.51
C SER A 34 56.27 -14.38 -10.66
N GLU A 35 55.85 -13.84 -11.81
CA GLU A 35 56.64 -13.96 -13.05
C GLU A 35 56.40 -12.76 -13.97
N ASN A 36 57.50 -12.19 -14.46
CA ASN A 36 57.56 -11.01 -15.31
C ASN A 36 56.92 -11.27 -16.68
N THR A 37 55.93 -10.47 -17.07
CA THR A 37 55.83 -10.06 -18.48
C THR A 37 55.40 -8.60 -18.58
N ALA A 38 56.22 -7.88 -19.34
CA ALA A 38 56.16 -6.50 -19.82
C ALA A 38 54.84 -5.70 -19.67
N ALA A 39 55.06 -4.46 -19.24
CA ALA A 39 54.12 -3.36 -19.17
C ALA A 39 53.32 -3.10 -20.47
N GLU A 40 52.01 -2.93 -20.31
CA GLU A 40 51.25 -1.94 -21.05
C GLU A 40 50.68 -0.94 -20.04
N ASN A 41 51.25 0.28 -20.06
CA ASN A 41 50.64 1.45 -19.46
C ASN A 41 49.34 1.77 -20.20
N THR A 42 48.21 1.28 -19.71
CA THR A 42 46.93 1.92 -19.97
C THR A 42 46.65 2.87 -18.81
N SER A 43 46.84 4.17 -19.05
CA SER A 43 46.27 5.19 -18.19
C SER A 43 44.76 4.98 -18.15
N SER A 44 44.26 4.47 -17.03
CA SER A 44 42.83 4.44 -16.74
C SER A 44 42.32 5.89 -16.80
N SER A 45 41.51 6.15 -17.82
CA SER A 45 40.90 7.44 -18.09
C SER A 45 39.81 7.70 -17.06
N ALA A 46 40.08 8.59 -16.11
CA ALA A 46 39.04 9.18 -15.25
C ALA A 46 37.93 9.89 -16.06
N ALA A 47 38.16 10.20 -17.34
CA ALA A 47 37.21 10.87 -18.23
C ALA A 47 36.00 10.00 -18.65
N THR A 48 36.12 8.66 -18.70
CA THR A 48 35.04 7.79 -19.21
C THR A 48 33.92 7.54 -18.20
N ASP A 49 34.23 7.60 -16.90
CA ASP A 49 33.24 7.41 -15.83
C ASP A 49 32.43 8.70 -15.58
N GLU A 50 33.05 9.87 -15.73
CA GLU A 50 32.33 11.15 -15.63
C GLU A 50 31.40 11.40 -16.82
N ASP A 51 31.85 11.13 -18.05
CA ASP A 51 31.05 11.33 -19.25
C ASP A 51 29.82 10.40 -19.29
N SER A 52 29.99 9.13 -18.89
CA SER A 52 28.87 8.18 -18.79
C SER A 52 27.89 8.53 -17.68
N PHE A 53 28.38 9.04 -16.54
CA PHE A 53 27.53 9.54 -15.46
C PHE A 53 26.71 10.77 -15.88
N VAL A 54 27.33 11.71 -16.59
CA VAL A 54 26.65 12.91 -17.12
C VAL A 54 25.58 12.54 -18.14
N GLU A 55 25.89 11.63 -19.07
CA GLU A 55 24.92 11.16 -20.08
C GLU A 55 23.73 10.42 -19.44
N GLN A 56 23.99 9.55 -18.46
CA GLN A 56 22.94 8.86 -17.70
C GLN A 56 22.05 9.87 -16.94
N LYS A 57 22.65 10.87 -16.31
CA LYS A 57 21.92 11.92 -15.58
C LYS A 57 21.05 12.76 -16.51
N GLN A 58 21.55 13.09 -17.70
CA GLN A 58 20.78 13.82 -18.71
C GLN A 58 19.62 12.98 -19.25
N LYS A 59 19.84 11.70 -19.55
CA LYS A 59 18.76 10.78 -19.95
C LYS A 59 17.68 10.64 -18.89
N ASN A 60 18.07 10.55 -17.60
CA ASN A 60 17.12 10.52 -16.50
C ASN A 60 16.33 11.84 -16.37
N HIS A 61 16.98 12.97 -16.61
CA HIS A 61 16.33 14.28 -16.60
C HIS A 61 15.31 14.43 -17.75
N GLU A 62 15.70 14.08 -18.97
CA GLU A 62 14.81 14.11 -20.14
C GLU A 62 13.62 13.15 -19.96
N TYR A 63 13.85 11.98 -19.35
CA TYR A 63 12.79 11.03 -19.01
C TYR A 63 11.82 11.61 -17.99
N HIS A 64 12.32 12.23 -16.92
CA HIS A 64 11.49 12.87 -15.91
C HIS A 64 10.62 13.97 -16.52
N GLU A 65 11.20 14.86 -17.34
CA GLU A 65 10.42 15.89 -18.04
C GLU A 65 9.35 15.30 -18.96
N HIS A 66 9.66 14.19 -19.64
CA HIS A 66 8.71 13.48 -20.47
C HIS A 66 7.52 12.95 -19.67
N ILE A 67 7.77 12.32 -18.52
CA ILE A 67 6.73 11.81 -17.63
C ILE A 67 5.88 12.97 -17.07
N GLU A 68 6.50 14.04 -16.60
CA GLU A 68 5.79 15.22 -16.08
C GLU A 68 4.89 15.90 -17.12
N LYS A 69 5.28 15.86 -18.40
CA LYS A 69 4.45 16.32 -19.50
C LYS A 69 3.25 15.38 -19.72
N LEU A 70 3.48 14.07 -19.73
CA LEU A 70 2.43 13.07 -19.95
C LEU A 70 1.43 12.98 -18.80
N LYS A 71 1.84 13.21 -17.54
CA LYS A 71 0.93 13.27 -16.37
C LYS A 71 -0.21 14.29 -16.55
N LYS A 72 0.02 15.32 -17.38
CA LYS A 72 -0.94 16.40 -17.68
C LYS A 72 -1.80 16.14 -18.93
N ASP A 73 -1.51 15.09 -19.70
CA ASP A 73 -2.30 14.72 -20.87
C ASP A 73 -3.47 13.82 -20.45
N PRO A 74 -4.73 14.28 -20.55
CA PRO A 74 -5.89 13.49 -20.15
C PRO A 74 -6.11 12.25 -21.03
N ASN A 75 -5.44 12.12 -22.17
CA ASN A 75 -5.54 10.97 -23.07
C ASN A 75 -4.47 9.91 -22.78
N TYR A 76 -3.45 10.23 -21.99
CA TYR A 76 -2.42 9.28 -21.64
C TYR A 76 -2.81 8.54 -20.35
N ASN A 77 -2.91 7.22 -20.43
CA ASN A 77 -3.25 6.38 -19.29
C ASN A 77 -2.03 5.58 -18.82
N PHE A 78 -1.47 5.98 -17.69
CA PHE A 78 -0.41 5.24 -17.00
C PHE A 78 -0.99 4.01 -16.30
N PRO A 79 -0.35 2.83 -16.37
CA PRO A 79 -0.70 1.72 -15.49
C PRO A 79 -0.57 2.08 -14.00
N GLY A 80 0.41 2.91 -13.63
CA GLY A 80 0.60 3.37 -12.25
C GLY A 80 -0.20 4.62 -11.88
N ALA A 81 -0.57 4.74 -10.61
CA ALA A 81 -1.11 5.99 -10.10
C ALA A 81 0.05 6.95 -9.79
N LEU A 82 -0.06 8.15 -10.33
CA LEU A 82 0.98 9.17 -10.31
C LEU A 82 0.49 10.43 -9.62
N ILE A 83 1.39 11.13 -8.94
CA ILE A 83 1.07 12.39 -8.25
C ILE A 83 0.67 13.44 -9.29
N GLY A 84 -0.48 14.08 -9.06
CA GLY A 84 -0.97 15.15 -9.93
C GLY A 84 -1.54 14.67 -11.26
N ASN A 85 -1.69 13.35 -11.49
CA ASN A 85 -2.43 12.86 -12.63
C ASN A 85 -3.94 13.18 -12.48
N THR A 86 -4.69 13.08 -13.58
CA THR A 86 -6.15 13.30 -13.60
C THR A 86 -6.93 12.06 -14.07
N GLN A 87 -6.23 10.92 -14.10
CA GLN A 87 -6.72 9.66 -14.65
C GLN A 87 -7.76 9.03 -13.71
N ARG A 88 -8.79 8.38 -14.27
CA ARG A 88 -9.85 7.72 -13.49
C ARG A 88 -9.85 6.20 -13.58
N THR A 89 -9.18 5.66 -14.58
CA THR A 89 -9.10 4.21 -14.88
C THR A 89 -7.69 3.87 -15.23
N TRP A 90 -7.18 2.74 -14.74
CA TRP A 90 -5.77 2.36 -14.87
C TRP A 90 -5.64 1.07 -15.65
N PRO A 91 -4.96 1.10 -16.81
CA PRO A 91 -4.71 -0.09 -17.60
C PRO A 91 -4.03 -1.17 -16.78
N ASP A 92 -4.63 -2.36 -16.77
CA ASP A 92 -3.95 -3.57 -16.32
C ASP A 92 -3.36 -4.28 -17.53
N LYS A 93 -2.03 -4.23 -17.66
CA LYS A 93 -1.29 -4.93 -18.73
C LYS A 93 -1.53 -6.45 -18.73
N SER A 94 -1.93 -7.03 -17.59
CA SER A 94 -2.26 -8.45 -17.47
C SER A 94 -3.71 -8.78 -17.82
N GLY A 95 -4.57 -7.77 -17.99
CA GLY A 95 -6.00 -7.92 -18.30
C GLY A 95 -6.83 -8.58 -17.19
N ARG A 96 -6.30 -8.68 -15.96
CA ARG A 96 -7.00 -9.31 -14.82
C ARG A 96 -7.95 -8.37 -14.11
N ILE A 97 -7.70 -7.07 -14.18
CA ILE A 97 -8.49 -6.02 -13.55
C ILE A 97 -9.05 -5.10 -14.64
N ASP A 98 -10.37 -5.01 -14.72
CA ASP A 98 -11.08 -3.98 -15.47
C ASP A 98 -11.73 -3.02 -14.49
N ASP A 99 -11.22 -1.78 -14.44
CA ASP A 99 -11.74 -0.72 -13.58
C ASP A 99 -12.59 0.31 -14.35
N SER A 100 -12.97 0.01 -15.60
CA SER A 100 -13.74 0.92 -16.45
C SER A 100 -15.12 1.28 -15.90
N GLY A 101 -15.67 0.48 -14.98
CA GLY A 101 -16.87 0.80 -14.21
C GLY A 101 -16.73 2.05 -13.32
N HIS A 102 -15.50 2.42 -12.95
CA HIS A 102 -15.18 3.58 -12.11
C HIS A 102 -14.80 4.84 -12.92
N LYS A 103 -15.05 4.87 -14.23
CA LYS A 103 -14.58 5.96 -15.10
C LYS A 103 -15.38 7.27 -15.00
N THR A 104 -16.64 7.19 -14.60
CA THR A 104 -17.59 8.30 -14.70
C THR A 104 -17.77 8.97 -13.34
N PRO A 105 -17.28 10.21 -13.13
CA PRO A 105 -17.47 10.93 -11.87
C PRO A 105 -18.95 11.10 -11.52
N GLY A 106 -19.25 11.07 -10.22
CA GLY A 106 -20.61 11.24 -9.71
C GLY A 106 -21.50 10.00 -9.86
N GLN A 107 -20.92 8.82 -10.08
CA GLN A 107 -21.65 7.56 -10.26
C GLN A 107 -21.17 6.50 -9.28
N TYR A 108 -22.11 5.65 -8.88
CA TYR A 108 -21.82 4.43 -8.14
C TYR A 108 -21.58 3.25 -9.09
N SER A 109 -20.69 2.37 -8.67
CA SER A 109 -20.33 1.12 -9.33
C SER A 109 -19.97 0.07 -8.27
N PRO A 110 -20.11 -1.23 -8.53
CA PRO A 110 -19.74 -2.25 -7.55
C PRO A 110 -18.22 -2.39 -7.42
N ASP A 111 -17.73 -2.70 -6.22
CA ASP A 111 -16.35 -3.18 -6.05
C ASP A 111 -16.18 -4.58 -6.65
N MET A 112 -14.96 -4.88 -7.13
CA MET A 112 -14.68 -6.15 -7.83
C MET A 112 -14.65 -7.40 -6.94
N PHE A 113 -14.70 -7.23 -5.61
CA PHE A 113 -14.45 -8.30 -4.64
C PHE A 113 -15.74 -8.84 -4.00
N GLN A 114 -16.63 -7.93 -3.63
CA GLN A 114 -17.82 -8.15 -2.80
C GLN A 114 -19.05 -7.42 -3.33
N GLN A 115 -18.96 -6.74 -4.48
CA GLN A 115 -20.06 -6.01 -5.10
C GLN A 115 -20.66 -4.88 -4.23
N ARG A 116 -19.86 -4.33 -3.30
CA ARG A 116 -20.29 -3.19 -2.48
C ARG A 116 -20.29 -1.90 -3.29
N PRO A 117 -21.14 -0.92 -2.96
CA PRO A 117 -21.18 0.35 -3.67
C PRO A 117 -19.86 1.12 -3.51
N VAL A 118 -19.30 1.52 -4.65
CA VAL A 118 -18.12 2.39 -4.78
C VAL A 118 -18.52 3.65 -5.52
N TRP A 119 -18.28 4.78 -4.89
CA TRP A 119 -18.48 6.09 -5.49
C TRP A 119 -17.28 6.48 -6.34
N THR A 120 -17.52 6.92 -7.58
CA THR A 120 -16.48 7.61 -8.36
C THR A 120 -16.57 9.10 -8.02
N PRO A 121 -15.59 9.66 -7.30
CA PRO A 121 -15.70 11.01 -6.78
C PRO A 121 -15.69 12.06 -7.88
N ILE A 122 -16.42 13.15 -7.65
CA ILE A 122 -16.41 14.32 -8.54
C ILE A 122 -15.02 14.93 -8.51
N ASN A 123 -14.45 15.12 -7.33
CA ASN A 123 -13.06 15.54 -7.18
C ASN A 123 -12.10 14.38 -7.48
N HIS A 124 -10.95 14.68 -8.07
CA HIS A 124 -9.96 13.66 -8.43
C HIS A 124 -9.46 12.90 -7.19
N ASP A 125 -9.06 13.65 -6.18
CA ASP A 125 -8.44 13.13 -4.95
C ASP A 125 -9.46 12.62 -3.92
N GLY A 126 -10.72 12.51 -4.30
CA GLY A 126 -11.82 12.11 -3.43
C GLY A 126 -12.75 13.26 -3.04
N ASP A 127 -14.02 12.94 -2.82
CA ASP A 127 -15.01 13.84 -2.26
C ASP A 127 -14.92 13.77 -0.73
N LEU A 128 -14.07 14.61 -0.16
CA LEU A 128 -13.71 14.58 1.26
C LEU A 128 -14.61 15.47 2.13
N PRO A 129 -14.94 15.09 3.37
CA PRO A 129 -15.65 15.94 4.32
C PRO A 129 -14.85 17.19 4.68
N LYS A 130 -15.58 18.22 5.11
CA LYS A 130 -14.96 19.42 5.68
C LYS A 130 -14.48 19.15 7.10
N LYS A 131 -13.37 19.78 7.49
CA LYS A 131 -12.84 19.71 8.87
C LYS A 131 -13.87 20.06 9.95
N SER A 132 -14.77 21.01 9.69
CA SER A 132 -15.83 21.40 10.62
C SER A 132 -16.91 20.32 10.84
N GLY A 133 -16.96 19.30 10.00
CA GLY A 133 -17.87 18.15 10.14
C GLY A 133 -17.30 17.02 11.00
N LEU A 134 -16.00 17.07 11.32
CA LEU A 134 -15.36 16.05 12.14
C LEU A 134 -15.85 16.10 13.59
N LYS A 135 -15.89 14.91 14.21
CA LYS A 135 -16.20 14.76 15.63
C LYS A 135 -14.98 14.25 16.39
N ASP A 136 -14.34 15.18 17.08
CA ASP A 136 -13.28 14.89 18.05
C ASP A 136 -13.90 14.41 19.38
N GLY A 137 -13.11 13.68 20.17
CA GLY A 137 -13.51 13.24 21.51
C GLY A 137 -13.37 11.73 21.73
N PHE A 138 -13.36 11.36 23.00
CA PHE A 138 -12.96 10.01 23.45
C PHE A 138 -14.01 9.29 24.28
N GLU A 139 -15.26 9.76 24.24
CA GLU A 139 -16.37 9.14 24.95
C GLU A 139 -16.55 7.66 24.56
N GLY A 140 -16.31 7.32 23.28
CA GLY A 140 -16.32 5.94 22.79
C GLY A 140 -15.32 5.01 23.50
N CYS A 141 -14.23 5.54 24.05
CA CYS A 141 -13.26 4.72 24.80
C CYS A 141 -13.80 4.17 26.12
N LYS A 142 -14.93 4.69 26.64
CA LYS A 142 -15.58 4.13 27.84
C LYS A 142 -16.22 2.77 27.57
N THR A 143 -16.61 2.51 26.32
CA THR A 143 -17.18 1.24 25.86
C THR A 143 -16.63 0.91 24.46
N PRO A 144 -15.35 0.50 24.35
CA PRO A 144 -14.68 0.32 23.06
C PRO A 144 -15.36 -0.71 22.14
N ASP A 145 -16.01 -1.71 22.72
CA ASP A 145 -16.80 -2.75 22.05
C ASP A 145 -18.07 -2.23 21.36
N LYS A 146 -18.50 -1.01 21.71
CA LYS A 146 -19.71 -0.36 21.18
C LYS A 146 -19.41 0.79 20.22
N ILE A 147 -18.13 1.05 19.91
CA ILE A 147 -17.76 2.11 18.98
C ILE A 147 -18.29 1.74 17.58
N THR A 148 -18.96 2.70 16.95
CA THR A 148 -19.41 2.62 15.55
C THR A 148 -18.82 3.80 14.76
N LEU A 149 -18.75 3.66 13.44
CA LEU A 149 -18.45 4.78 12.55
C LEU A 149 -19.73 5.60 12.34
N GLU A 150 -19.90 6.65 13.16
CA GLU A 150 -21.02 7.59 13.02
C GLU A 150 -20.94 8.39 11.71
N GLY A 151 -22.09 8.81 11.18
CA GLY A 151 -22.17 9.51 9.89
C GLY A 151 -22.09 8.56 8.70
N LYS A 152 -22.18 9.11 7.49
CA LYS A 152 -22.08 8.31 6.26
C LYS A 152 -20.65 7.82 6.06
N THR A 153 -20.47 6.51 5.90
CA THR A 153 -19.21 5.89 5.47
C THR A 153 -19.34 5.44 4.03
N GLN A 154 -18.40 5.85 3.18
CA GLN A 154 -18.42 5.61 1.74
C GLN A 154 -17.06 5.08 1.28
N GLN A 155 -17.08 4.12 0.36
CA GLN A 155 -15.90 3.71 -0.39
C GLN A 155 -15.85 4.50 -1.71
N GLN A 156 -14.71 5.11 -2.01
CA GLN A 156 -14.47 5.89 -3.22
C GLN A 156 -13.36 5.27 -4.06
N TYR A 157 -13.49 5.30 -5.39
CA TYR A 157 -12.40 4.90 -6.29
C TYR A 157 -11.47 6.09 -6.56
N VAL A 158 -10.25 6.04 -5.99
CA VAL A 158 -9.27 7.13 -6.06
C VAL A 158 -7.90 6.51 -6.30
N ASN A 159 -7.13 7.06 -7.25
CA ASN A 159 -5.75 6.61 -7.53
C ASN A 159 -5.66 5.09 -7.69
N ALA A 160 -6.59 4.51 -8.44
CA ALA A 160 -6.65 3.10 -8.74
C ALA A 160 -6.86 2.17 -7.52
N ARG A 161 -7.39 2.71 -6.42
CA ARG A 161 -7.59 2.07 -5.11
C ARG A 161 -8.96 2.42 -4.52
N TYR A 162 -9.32 1.74 -3.44
CA TYR A 162 -10.48 2.05 -2.65
C TYR A 162 -10.10 2.90 -1.43
N LEU A 163 -10.47 4.18 -1.47
CA LEU A 163 -10.37 5.11 -0.35
C LEU A 163 -11.66 5.02 0.48
N VAL A 164 -11.55 4.94 1.80
CA VAL A 164 -12.72 5.01 2.68
C VAL A 164 -12.82 6.40 3.29
N VAL A 165 -14.00 7.01 3.15
CA VAL A 165 -14.31 8.35 3.65
C VAL A 165 -15.50 8.25 4.61
N ASN A 166 -15.45 9.00 5.70
CA ASN A 166 -16.54 9.13 6.65
C ASN A 166 -16.73 10.60 7.05
N GLU A 167 -17.99 11.06 7.04
CA GLU A 167 -18.34 12.48 7.26
C GLU A 167 -17.84 13.07 8.58
N GLN A 168 -17.66 12.23 9.60
CA GLN A 168 -17.34 12.64 10.97
C GLN A 168 -15.95 12.19 11.43
N ALA A 169 -15.32 11.26 10.71
CA ALA A 169 -14.00 10.71 11.03
C ALA A 169 -12.89 11.12 10.04
N GLY A 170 -13.24 11.62 8.85
CA GLY A 170 -12.30 12.10 7.83
C GLY A 170 -12.19 11.16 6.63
N PRO A 171 -11.03 11.07 5.96
CA PRO A 171 -9.99 12.11 5.93
C PRO A 171 -10.56 13.42 5.38
N THR A 172 -9.97 14.57 5.73
CA THR A 172 -10.48 15.89 5.29
C THR A 172 -9.65 16.51 4.16
N LYS A 173 -8.50 15.91 3.84
CA LYS A 173 -7.61 16.35 2.78
C LYS A 173 -6.79 15.20 2.23
N MET A 174 -6.27 15.39 1.03
CA MET A 174 -5.27 14.54 0.40
C MET A 174 -3.97 15.33 0.26
N GLU A 175 -2.85 14.78 0.70
CA GLU A 175 -1.52 15.39 0.58
C GLU A 175 -0.66 14.49 -0.29
N ARG A 176 -0.36 14.90 -1.53
CA ARG A 176 0.39 14.06 -2.51
C ARG A 176 -0.21 12.64 -2.67
N GLY A 177 -1.53 12.53 -2.67
CA GLY A 177 -2.23 11.25 -2.74
C GLY A 177 -2.26 10.44 -1.45
N VAL A 178 -1.80 11.02 -0.32
CA VAL A 178 -1.92 10.41 1.02
C VAL A 178 -3.12 11.02 1.77
N PRO A 179 -4.09 10.21 2.25
CA PRO A 179 -5.26 10.72 2.95
C PRO A 179 -4.91 11.16 4.39
N ARG A 180 -5.26 12.40 4.75
CA ARG A 180 -4.85 13.06 6.01
C ARG A 180 -5.99 13.85 6.66
N GLY A 181 -5.76 14.26 7.91
CA GLY A 181 -6.66 15.12 8.67
C GLY A 181 -7.88 14.37 9.16
N TYR A 182 -7.63 13.32 9.94
CA TYR A 182 -8.66 12.54 10.62
C TYR A 182 -9.09 13.22 11.93
N ALA A 183 -10.28 12.87 12.43
CA ALA A 183 -10.76 13.37 13.71
C ALA A 183 -9.87 12.88 14.87
N HIS A 184 -9.65 13.71 15.89
CA HIS A 184 -8.97 13.31 17.13
C HIS A 184 -9.95 12.53 18.02
N SER A 185 -10.27 11.32 17.58
CA SER A 185 -11.23 10.41 18.19
C SER A 185 -10.95 8.94 17.82
N PRO A 186 -11.57 7.96 18.51
CA PRO A 186 -11.48 6.55 18.12
C PRO A 186 -11.94 6.26 16.71
N GLN A 187 -13.01 6.92 16.26
CA GLN A 187 -13.53 6.79 14.90
C GLN A 187 -12.52 7.30 13.87
N GLY A 188 -11.83 8.42 14.16
CA GLY A 188 -10.74 8.91 13.33
C GLY A 188 -9.56 7.92 13.26
N ALA A 189 -9.18 7.31 14.38
CA ALA A 189 -8.12 6.29 14.41
C ALA A 189 -8.50 5.03 13.62
N ILE A 190 -9.77 4.60 13.72
CA ILE A 190 -10.31 3.48 12.94
C ILE A 190 -10.20 3.78 11.45
N LEU A 191 -10.69 4.95 11.01
CA LEU A 191 -10.67 5.31 9.60
C LEU A 191 -9.24 5.50 9.05
N ALA A 192 -8.36 6.10 9.85
CA ALA A 192 -6.94 6.20 9.52
C ALA A 192 -6.29 4.83 9.35
N THR A 193 -6.61 3.87 10.22
CA THR A 193 -6.16 2.48 10.09
C THR A 193 -6.67 1.82 8.81
N ILE A 194 -7.96 1.99 8.50
CA ILE A 194 -8.57 1.45 7.28
C ILE A 194 -7.85 2.00 6.05
N ASN A 195 -7.69 3.31 5.95
CA ASN A 195 -7.03 3.91 4.79
C ASN A 195 -5.54 3.58 4.75
N MET A 196 -4.82 3.54 5.87
CA MET A 196 -3.43 3.11 5.88
C MET A 196 -3.27 1.68 5.34
N THR A 197 -4.15 0.76 5.72
CA THR A 197 -4.02 -0.65 5.37
C THR A 197 -4.49 -0.95 3.95
N TYR A 198 -5.66 -0.47 3.56
CA TYR A 198 -6.36 -0.94 2.35
C TYR A 198 -6.18 0.00 1.15
N TYR A 199 -6.11 1.31 1.39
CA TYR A 199 -5.68 2.29 0.39
C TYR A 199 -4.14 2.41 0.37
N GLY A 200 -3.56 2.45 1.57
CA GLY A 200 -2.19 2.84 1.86
C GLY A 200 -1.16 1.73 1.87
N ARG A 201 -1.54 0.49 1.50
CA ARG A 201 -0.59 -0.63 1.47
C ARG A 201 0.64 -0.27 0.63
N PRO A 202 1.87 -0.64 1.08
CA PRO A 202 3.08 -0.47 0.28
C PRO A 202 2.92 -1.08 -1.12
N GLN A 203 3.13 -0.25 -2.13
CA GLN A 203 2.89 -0.53 -3.54
C GLN A 203 3.94 0.20 -4.38
N GLU A 204 4.16 -0.28 -5.60
CA GLU A 204 5.32 0.09 -6.42
C GLU A 204 5.00 1.16 -7.48
N ASP A 205 3.88 1.88 -7.35
CA ASP A 205 3.58 3.11 -8.11
C ASP A 205 3.90 4.36 -7.27
N GLU A 206 3.88 5.56 -7.88
CA GLU A 206 4.33 6.80 -7.21
C GLU A 206 3.47 7.13 -5.99
N ILE A 207 2.14 6.95 -6.08
CA ILE A 207 1.24 7.09 -4.91
C ILE A 207 1.58 6.08 -3.81
N GLY A 208 1.88 4.82 -4.16
CA GLY A 208 2.30 3.77 -3.23
C GLY A 208 3.59 4.11 -2.49
N VAL A 209 4.57 4.69 -3.19
CA VAL A 209 5.81 5.18 -2.59
C VAL A 209 5.55 6.30 -1.56
N GLU A 210 4.71 7.28 -1.88
CA GLU A 210 4.33 8.35 -0.94
C GLU A 210 3.59 7.82 0.30
N LEU A 211 2.68 6.84 0.09
CA LEU A 211 1.98 6.15 1.17
C LEU A 211 2.96 5.41 2.08
N THR A 212 3.96 4.72 1.52
CA THR A 212 5.00 4.03 2.30
C THR A 212 5.85 5.00 3.10
N LYS A 213 6.31 6.09 2.48
CA LYS A 213 7.12 7.14 3.14
C LYS A 213 6.37 7.88 4.25
N THR A 214 5.05 7.96 4.16
CA THR A 214 4.24 8.76 5.08
C THR A 214 3.56 7.91 6.15
N LEU A 215 2.77 6.93 5.73
CA LEU A 215 1.92 6.12 6.61
C LEU A 215 2.66 4.93 7.22
N TRP A 216 3.66 4.39 6.50
CA TRP A 216 4.46 3.24 6.92
C TRP A 216 5.89 3.59 7.36
N LYS A 217 6.16 4.87 7.62
CA LYS A 217 7.50 5.38 7.98
C LYS A 217 8.13 4.71 9.20
N SER A 218 7.32 4.16 10.10
CA SER A 218 7.77 3.49 11.33
C SER A 218 7.98 1.98 11.17
N SER A 219 7.62 1.41 10.02
CA SER A 219 7.85 0.00 9.67
C SER A 219 9.21 -0.14 9.02
N ALA A 220 10.16 -0.82 9.68
CA ALA A 220 11.48 -1.05 9.11
C ALA A 220 11.38 -1.89 7.84
N LYS A 221 10.49 -2.89 7.84
CA LYS A 221 10.25 -3.75 6.68
C LYS A 221 9.75 -2.94 5.47
N ALA A 222 8.75 -2.09 5.66
CA ALA A 222 8.21 -1.30 4.55
C ALA A 222 9.23 -0.30 4.00
N GLN A 223 10.11 0.23 4.85
CA GLN A 223 11.19 1.12 4.39
C GLN A 223 12.33 0.36 3.69
N GLU A 224 12.63 -0.88 4.11
CA GLU A 224 13.62 -1.73 3.44
C GLU A 224 13.15 -2.17 2.05
N ASP A 225 11.86 -2.50 1.92
CA ASP A 225 11.22 -2.89 0.66
C ASP A 225 10.90 -1.67 -0.26
N LEU A 226 11.24 -0.45 0.15
CA LEU A 226 10.92 0.76 -0.61
C LEU A 226 11.73 0.82 -1.89
N PHE A 227 11.03 0.84 -3.03
CA PHE A 227 11.62 0.91 -4.36
C PHE A 227 11.15 2.16 -5.10
N GLU A 228 12.11 2.97 -5.57
CA GLU A 228 11.85 4.26 -6.22
C GLU A 228 12.52 4.32 -7.59
N ASP A 229 11.80 3.87 -8.61
CA ASP A 229 12.19 4.02 -10.00
C ASP A 229 11.02 4.61 -10.79
N GLU A 230 11.21 5.81 -11.35
CA GLU A 230 10.14 6.57 -12.00
C GLU A 230 9.55 5.81 -13.20
N ALA A 231 10.40 5.17 -13.99
CA ALA A 231 9.96 4.43 -15.16
C ALA A 231 9.14 3.21 -14.78
N PHE A 232 9.55 2.50 -13.74
CA PHE A 232 8.83 1.38 -13.17
C PHE A 232 7.49 1.83 -12.59
N MET A 233 7.49 2.87 -11.74
CA MET A 233 6.29 3.40 -11.08
C MET A 233 5.22 3.84 -12.07
N ALA A 234 5.61 4.50 -13.17
CA ALA A 234 4.71 4.88 -14.25
C ALA A 234 4.04 3.67 -14.93
N ASN A 235 4.69 2.51 -14.90
CA ASN A 235 4.30 1.31 -15.62
C ASN A 235 3.74 0.19 -14.74
N TYR A 236 3.69 0.37 -13.42
CA TYR A 236 3.25 -0.64 -12.47
C TYR A 236 1.84 -0.38 -11.95
N ARG A 237 0.93 -1.34 -12.16
CA ARG A 237 -0.45 -1.24 -11.67
C ARG A 237 -0.51 -1.52 -10.16
N PRO A 238 -1.03 -0.60 -9.33
CA PRO A 238 -1.25 -0.87 -7.91
C PRO A 238 -2.15 -2.08 -7.68
N LYS A 239 -1.81 -2.90 -6.68
CA LYS A 239 -2.62 -4.04 -6.21
C LYS A 239 -3.78 -3.51 -5.38
N ILE A 240 -4.98 -3.65 -5.91
CA ILE A 240 -6.20 -3.24 -5.21
C ILE A 240 -6.47 -4.20 -4.05
N LEU A 241 -6.74 -3.65 -2.87
CA LEU A 241 -7.31 -4.41 -1.75
C LEU A 241 -8.78 -4.04 -1.54
N PRO A 242 -9.64 -5.02 -1.21
CA PRO A 242 -11.00 -4.72 -0.76
C PRO A 242 -10.97 -3.95 0.57
N SER A 243 -11.82 -2.94 0.72
CA SER A 243 -12.03 -2.28 2.02
C SER A 243 -12.49 -3.29 3.08
N PRO A 244 -12.17 -3.10 4.36
CA PRO A 244 -12.47 -4.08 5.40
C PRO A 244 -13.98 -4.25 5.60
N ASN A 245 -14.36 -5.41 6.14
CA ASN A 245 -15.73 -5.72 6.50
C ASN A 245 -16.07 -5.26 7.91
N GLY A 246 -15.07 -5.21 8.79
CA GLY A 246 -15.27 -4.82 10.17
C GLY A 246 -14.00 -4.33 10.84
N PHE A 247 -14.19 -3.75 12.02
CA PHE A 247 -13.11 -3.29 12.89
C PHE A 247 -13.37 -3.66 14.35
N LYS A 248 -12.32 -3.60 15.15
CA LYS A 248 -12.35 -3.77 16.60
C LYS A 248 -11.34 -2.85 17.25
N VAL A 249 -11.74 -2.17 18.32
CA VAL A 249 -10.81 -1.37 19.13
C VAL A 249 -10.29 -2.24 20.27
N VAL A 250 -9.01 -2.57 20.24
CA VAL A 250 -8.35 -3.44 21.24
C VAL A 250 -7.88 -2.64 22.45
N GLN A 251 -7.39 -1.42 22.20
CA GLN A 251 -6.96 -0.48 23.22
C GLN A 251 -7.43 0.92 22.82
N CYS A 252 -7.94 1.69 23.78
CA CYS A 252 -8.49 3.01 23.53
C CYS A 252 -8.03 4.00 24.60
N SER A 253 -7.26 5.00 24.18
CA SER A 253 -6.88 6.14 24.99
C SER A 253 -6.77 7.39 24.09
N GLU A 254 -6.69 8.57 24.70
CA GLU A 254 -6.70 9.85 23.98
C GLU A 254 -5.64 9.97 22.88
N ASN A 255 -4.44 9.43 23.11
CA ASN A 255 -3.32 9.59 22.19
C ASN A 255 -2.84 8.27 21.59
N ILE A 256 -3.38 7.14 22.02
CA ILE A 256 -2.99 5.81 21.53
C ILE A 256 -4.23 4.94 21.41
N ILE A 257 -4.50 4.44 20.21
CA ILE A 257 -5.60 3.53 19.93
C ILE A 257 -5.07 2.37 19.10
N VAL A 258 -5.34 1.14 19.53
CA VAL A 258 -4.98 -0.06 18.76
C VAL A 258 -6.24 -0.55 18.06
N VAL A 259 -6.21 -0.53 16.73
CA VAL A 259 -7.33 -0.93 15.89
C VAL A 259 -6.99 -2.24 15.20
N GLU A 260 -7.92 -3.19 15.26
CA GLU A 260 -7.92 -4.33 14.37
C GLU A 260 -8.94 -4.14 13.26
N THR A 261 -8.61 -4.61 12.06
CA THR A 261 -9.56 -4.71 10.96
C THR A 261 -9.66 -6.14 10.48
N ILE A 262 -10.82 -6.53 9.99
CA ILE A 262 -11.02 -7.79 9.28
C ILE A 262 -11.50 -7.51 7.87
N CYS A 263 -10.87 -8.14 6.89
CA CYS A 263 -11.35 -8.21 5.53
C CYS A 263 -11.49 -9.67 5.13
N TYR A 264 -12.64 -10.03 4.59
CA TYR A 264 -12.88 -11.32 3.96
C TYR A 264 -13.44 -11.07 2.55
N ALA A 265 -12.79 -11.63 1.54
CA ALA A 265 -13.21 -11.49 0.15
C ALA A 265 -12.72 -12.69 -0.66
N GLN A 266 -13.64 -13.41 -1.30
CA GLN A 266 -13.31 -14.67 -1.99
C GLN A 266 -12.53 -15.60 -1.02
N ASP A 267 -11.32 -16.04 -1.40
CA ASP A 267 -10.45 -16.89 -0.57
C ASP A 267 -9.50 -16.09 0.35
N MET A 268 -9.59 -14.75 0.34
CA MET A 268 -8.78 -13.88 1.19
C MET A 268 -9.45 -13.67 2.54
N GLN A 269 -8.70 -13.89 3.61
CA GLN A 269 -9.03 -13.37 4.94
C GLN A 269 -7.80 -12.69 5.53
N LEU A 270 -7.90 -11.37 5.70
CA LEU A 270 -6.81 -10.52 6.20
C LEU A 270 -7.26 -9.85 7.50
N ILE A 271 -6.47 -10.06 8.56
CA ILE A 271 -6.61 -9.30 9.79
C ILE A 271 -5.39 -8.40 9.93
N THR A 272 -5.62 -7.14 10.26
CA THR A 272 -4.55 -6.22 10.63
C THR A 272 -4.73 -5.73 12.04
N ARG A 273 -3.62 -5.43 12.72
CA ARG A 273 -3.60 -4.82 14.06
C ARG A 273 -2.62 -3.67 14.04
N ILE A 274 -3.12 -2.44 14.06
CA ILE A 274 -2.30 -1.24 13.92
C ILE A 274 -2.44 -0.38 15.17
N PRO A 275 -1.35 -0.15 15.91
CA PRO A 275 -1.29 0.90 16.92
C PRO A 275 -1.23 2.27 16.25
N MET A 276 -2.26 3.08 16.46
CA MET A 276 -2.34 4.47 16.01
C MET A 276 -1.99 5.40 17.17
N VAL A 277 -1.13 6.38 16.90
CA VAL A 277 -0.70 7.40 17.84
C VAL A 277 -1.09 8.77 17.30
N TRP A 278 -1.71 9.60 18.14
CA TRP A 278 -2.01 10.98 17.77
C TRP A 278 -0.74 11.83 17.86
N LYS A 279 -0.28 12.36 16.73
CA LYS A 279 0.92 13.18 16.65
C LYS A 279 0.84 14.15 15.49
N ASP A 280 1.32 15.37 15.70
CA ASP A 280 1.37 16.43 14.68
C ASP A 280 -0.02 16.74 14.08
N GLY A 281 -1.07 16.63 14.91
CA GLY A 281 -2.46 16.90 14.54
C GLY A 281 -3.12 15.83 13.66
N ASP A 282 -2.61 14.60 13.67
CA ASP A 282 -3.20 13.48 12.93
C ASP A 282 -2.90 12.12 13.58
N TRP A 283 -3.60 11.07 13.14
CA TRP A 283 -3.30 9.69 13.53
C TRP A 283 -2.16 9.13 12.68
N GLN A 284 -1.10 8.65 13.34
CA GLN A 284 0.07 8.04 12.71
C GLN A 284 0.29 6.64 13.27
N ALA A 285 0.59 5.67 12.41
CA ALA A 285 0.88 4.33 12.91
C ALA A 285 2.25 4.25 13.61
N ASN A 286 2.26 3.49 14.69
CA ASN A 286 3.47 3.09 15.39
C ASN A 286 3.74 1.60 15.14
N LEU A 287 4.53 1.34 14.09
CA LEU A 287 4.96 0.00 13.67
C LEU A 287 6.40 -0.29 14.11
N SER A 288 6.89 0.35 15.17
CA SER A 288 8.23 0.07 15.68
C SER A 288 8.29 -1.28 16.44
N GLY A 289 9.42 -1.97 16.34
CA GLY A 289 9.69 -3.20 17.08
C GLY A 289 8.70 -4.33 16.74
N ALA A 290 8.11 -4.95 17.76
CA ALA A 290 7.24 -6.11 17.57
C ALA A 290 5.94 -5.79 16.81
N ALA A 291 5.50 -4.52 16.79
CA ALA A 291 4.29 -4.10 16.09
C ALA A 291 4.41 -4.27 14.57
N ASP A 292 5.62 -4.10 14.00
CA ASP A 292 5.85 -4.29 12.55
C ASP A 292 5.49 -5.72 12.12
N ASN A 293 5.97 -6.70 12.88
CA ASN A 293 5.74 -8.13 12.61
C ASN A 293 4.31 -8.58 12.87
N GLN A 294 3.54 -7.80 13.65
CA GLN A 294 2.16 -8.12 14.02
C GLN A 294 1.13 -7.34 13.22
N ALA A 295 1.55 -6.38 12.39
CA ALA A 295 0.68 -5.53 11.59
C ALA A 295 -0.26 -6.35 10.69
N TYR A 296 0.22 -7.48 10.19
CA TYR A 296 -0.53 -8.43 9.38
C TYR A 296 -0.58 -9.80 10.06
N GLN A 297 -1.79 -10.33 10.25
CA GLN A 297 -1.98 -11.70 10.73
C GLN A 297 -2.84 -12.47 9.73
N GLU A 298 -2.34 -13.62 9.28
CA GLU A 298 -3.16 -14.59 8.56
C GLU A 298 -4.18 -15.18 9.53
N SER A 299 -5.48 -15.09 9.18
CA SER A 299 -6.59 -15.43 10.08
C SER A 299 -6.54 -16.86 10.61
N LYS A 300 -6.01 -17.82 9.83
CA LYS A 300 -5.87 -19.23 10.23
C LYS A 300 -5.04 -19.42 11.51
N TYR A 301 -4.27 -18.41 11.93
CA TYR A 301 -3.44 -18.45 13.13
C TYR A 301 -3.92 -17.51 14.26
N SER A 302 -4.88 -16.62 14.01
CA SER A 302 -5.30 -15.64 15.02
C SER A 302 -6.41 -16.14 15.95
N GLY A 303 -7.20 -17.14 15.50
CA GLY A 303 -8.38 -17.61 16.23
C GLY A 303 -9.54 -16.61 16.28
N LEU A 304 -9.40 -15.44 15.65
CA LEU A 304 -10.39 -14.38 15.57
C LEU A 304 -11.44 -14.71 14.51
N LYS A 305 -12.70 -14.43 14.83
CA LYS A 305 -13.85 -14.69 13.96
C LYS A 305 -14.52 -13.40 13.53
N LYS A 306 -15.34 -13.47 12.47
CA LYS A 306 -16.07 -12.31 11.93
C LYS A 306 -16.92 -11.64 13.02
N GLU A 307 -17.50 -12.42 13.92
CA GLU A 307 -18.41 -11.95 14.97
C GLU A 307 -17.70 -11.14 16.06
N ASP A 308 -16.36 -11.17 16.11
CA ASP A 308 -15.56 -10.38 17.06
C ASP A 308 -15.40 -8.91 16.63
N PHE A 309 -15.88 -8.54 15.43
CA PHE A 309 -15.69 -7.23 14.82
C PHE A 309 -17.03 -6.51 14.63
N ALA A 310 -17.04 -5.20 14.90
CA ALA A 310 -18.13 -4.33 14.50
C ALA A 310 -18.16 -4.23 12.97
N GLU A 311 -19.33 -4.41 12.36
CA GLU A 311 -19.49 -4.36 10.91
C GLU A 311 -19.42 -2.91 10.39
N ILE A 312 -18.76 -2.73 9.25
CA ILE A 312 -18.70 -1.46 8.53
C ILE A 312 -19.79 -1.48 7.44
N SER A 313 -20.71 -0.52 7.52
CA SER A 313 -21.70 -0.28 6.46
C SER A 313 -21.19 0.77 5.49
N TYR A 314 -21.13 0.43 4.20
CA TYR A 314 -20.75 1.33 3.11
C TYR A 314 -22.01 1.79 2.37
N SER A 315 -22.18 3.11 2.20
CA SER A 315 -23.34 3.75 1.57
C SER A 315 -22.95 5.01 0.79
#